data_AF-A0A3B8L7J3-F1
#
_entry.id   AF-A0A3B8L7J3-F1
#
_cell.length_a   1.000
_cell.length_b   1.000
_cell.length_c   1.000
_cell.angle_alpha   90.00
_cell.angle_beta   90.00
_cell.angle_gamma   90.00
#
_symmetry.space_group_name_H-M   'P 1'
#
loop_
_entity.id
_entity.type
_entity.pdbx_description
1 polymer ?
#
loop_
_entity_poly.entity_id
_entity_poly.type
_entity_poly.pdbx_seq_one_letter_code
_entity_poly.pdbx_strand_id
1 'polypeptide(L)' 'SVHCKDATYAAVDGRGTAWGAEVPLGDGDVGMLTYLKVLDSFGYTGPLTIEREIAEDRDRQKADIGAAVSLLESLRDQIG' A
#
# COMPACT_ATOMS: atom_id res chain seq x y z
N SER A 1 -3.71 -13.14 -6.44
CA SER A 1 -4.14 -11.75 -6.22
C SER A 1 -3.19 -11.11 -5.22
N VAL A 2 -3.19 -9.78 -5.13
CA VAL A 2 -2.36 -9.02 -4.18
C VAL A 2 -3.18 -7.91 -3.52
N HIS A 3 -2.75 -7.49 -2.33
CA HIS A 3 -3.28 -6.30 -1.66
C HIS A 3 -2.23 -5.18 -1.74
N CYS A 4 -2.67 -3.99 -2.17
CA CYS A 4 -1.91 -2.76 -2.08
C CYS A 4 -2.30 -2.10 -0.76
N LYS A 5 -1.43 -2.28 0.24
CA LYS A 5 -1.54 -1.77 1.60
C LYS A 5 -0.17 -1.26 2.05
N ASP A 6 -0.12 -0.29 2.94
CA ASP A 6 1.13 0.27 3.44
C ASP A 6 1.15 0.41 4.97
N ALA A 7 2.34 0.36 5.53
CA ALA A 7 2.55 0.42 6.97
C ALA A 7 3.94 0.95 7.30
N THR A 8 4.07 1.59 8.46
CA THR A 8 5.35 1.91 9.07
C THR A 8 5.78 0.79 10.01
N TYR A 9 7.07 0.52 10.09
CA TYR A 9 7.60 -0.45 11.03
C TYR A 9 7.39 -0.03 12.49
N ALA A 10 7.21 -1.01 13.38
CA ALA A 10 7.42 -0.79 14.80
C ALA A 10 8.88 -0.35 15.08
N ALA A 11 9.09 0.25 16.26
CA ALA A 11 10.43 0.48 16.80
C ALA A 11 11.26 -0.82 16.76
N VAL A 12 12.56 -0.69 16.48
CA VAL A 12 13.44 -1.84 16.17
C VAL A 12 13.42 -2.90 17.26
N ASP A 13 13.42 -2.49 18.52
CA ASP A 13 13.35 -3.34 19.72
C ASP A 13 11.98 -4.01 19.92
N GLY A 14 10.91 -3.46 19.34
CA GLY A 14 9.55 -4.00 19.38
C GLY A 14 9.17 -4.87 18.18
N ARG A 15 9.98 -4.94 17.11
CA ARG A 15 9.63 -5.69 15.90
C ARG A 15 9.42 -7.18 16.20
N GLY A 16 8.29 -7.72 15.75
CA GLY A 16 7.88 -9.11 16.00
C GLY A 16 7.08 -9.33 17.30
N THR A 17 6.91 -8.30 18.13
CA THR A 17 6.09 -8.36 19.36
C THR A 17 5.08 -7.22 19.45
N ALA A 18 5.46 -6.01 19.04
CA ALA A 18 4.59 -4.86 18.85
C ALA A 18 4.17 -4.73 17.38
N TRP A 19 2.96 -4.22 17.17
CA TRP A 19 2.50 -3.83 15.84
C TRP A 19 3.22 -2.57 15.37
N GLY A 20 3.47 -2.49 14.06
CA GLY A 20 3.70 -1.22 13.39
C GLY A 20 2.39 -0.43 13.27
N ALA A 21 2.36 0.57 12.40
CA ALA A 21 1.14 1.33 12.13
C ALA A 21 0.77 1.26 10.65
N GLU A 22 -0.45 0.82 10.36
CA GLU A 22 -1.04 0.96 9.03
C GLU A 22 -1.25 2.45 8.70
N VAL A 23 -0.90 2.83 7.48
CA VAL A 23 -0.96 4.23 6.99
C VAL A 23 -1.59 4.28 5.59
N PRO A 24 -1.97 5.46 5.07
CA PRO A 24 -2.37 5.61 3.68
C PRO A 24 -1.31 5.05 2.72
N LEU A 25 -1.75 4.53 1.58
CA LEU A 25 -0.87 3.90 0.60
C LEU A 25 0.17 4.90 0.08
N GLY A 26 1.47 4.58 0.17
CA GLY A 26 2.57 5.43 -0.26
C GLY A 26 3.22 6.26 0.86
N ASP A 27 2.60 6.33 2.04
CA ASP A 27 3.12 7.06 3.20
C ASP A 27 3.91 6.15 4.17
N GLY A 28 4.02 4.85 3.85
CA GLY A 28 4.68 3.86 4.71
C GLY A 28 6.01 3.37 4.18
N ASP A 29 6.47 2.27 4.77
CA ASP A 29 7.79 1.69 4.54
C ASP A 29 7.79 0.55 3.50
N VAL A 30 6.65 0.25 2.85
CA VAL A 30 6.60 -0.80 1.80
C VAL A 30 7.38 -0.40 0.55
N GLY A 31 7.35 0.89 0.19
CA GLY A 31 7.97 1.39 -1.05
C GLY A 31 7.20 0.94 -2.30
N MET A 32 6.02 1.53 -2.51
CA MET A 32 5.03 1.07 -3.51
C MET A 32 5.58 0.97 -4.94
N LEU A 33 6.45 1.89 -5.38
CA LEU A 33 7.10 1.77 -6.70
C LEU A 33 7.96 0.51 -6.81
N THR A 34 8.76 0.21 -5.78
CA THR A 34 9.60 -0.99 -5.73
C THR A 34 8.73 -2.24 -5.72
N TYR A 35 7.66 -2.24 -4.92
CA TYR A 35 6.69 -3.32 -4.87
C TYR A 35 6.09 -3.63 -6.26
N LEU A 36 5.58 -2.60 -6.96
CA LEU A 36 4.97 -2.77 -8.28
C LEU A 36 5.99 -3.17 -9.35
N LYS A 37 7.22 -2.64 -9.34
CA LYS A 37 8.29 -3.08 -10.24
C LYS A 37 8.63 -4.55 -10.06
N VAL A 38 8.61 -5.05 -8.84
CA VAL A 38 8.84 -6.48 -8.57
C VAL A 38 7.68 -7.30 -9.13
N LEU A 39 6.41 -6.90 -8.92
CA LEU A 39 5.25 -7.57 -9.52
C LEU A 39 5.36 -7.65 -11.05
N ASP A 40 5.69 -6.52 -11.69
CA ASP A 40 5.88 -6.44 -13.15
C ASP A 40 7.01 -7.35 -13.64
N SER A 41 8.13 -7.41 -12.91
CA SER A 41 9.31 -8.19 -13.31
C SER A 41 9.07 -9.69 -13.49
N PHE A 42 8.05 -10.26 -12.83
CA PHE A 42 7.65 -11.66 -13.01
C PHE A 42 6.31 -11.82 -13.75
N GLY A 43 5.82 -10.75 -14.38
CA GLY A 43 4.65 -10.77 -15.26
C GLY A 43 3.31 -10.84 -14.53
N TYR A 44 3.19 -10.27 -13.32
CA TYR A 44 1.90 -10.20 -12.64
C TYR A 44 0.97 -9.19 -13.35
N THR A 45 -0.10 -9.70 -13.97
CA THR A 45 -1.12 -8.89 -14.67
C THR A 45 -2.49 -8.91 -13.97
N GLY A 46 -2.54 -9.48 -12.75
CA GLY A 46 -3.77 -9.54 -11.97
C GLY A 46 -4.16 -8.19 -11.36
N PRO A 47 -5.34 -8.10 -10.72
CA PRO A 47 -5.77 -6.87 -10.06
C PRO A 47 -4.82 -6.42 -8.94
N LEU A 48 -4.71 -5.10 -8.79
CA LEU A 48 -4.09 -4.42 -7.65
C LEU A 48 -5.20 -4.01 -6.67
N THR A 49 -5.53 -4.87 -5.71
CA THR A 49 -6.65 -4.62 -4.79
C THR A 49 -6.21 -3.69 -3.66
N ILE A 50 -6.77 -2.49 -3.56
CA ILE A 50 -6.50 -1.57 -2.45
C ILE A 50 -7.19 -2.08 -1.18
N GLU A 51 -6.44 -2.13 -0.08
CA GLU A 51 -6.97 -2.47 1.25
C GLU A 51 -6.56 -1.40 2.27
N ARG A 52 -7.55 -0.84 2.95
CA ARG A 52 -7.38 0.18 4.00
C ARG A 52 -8.40 -0.09 5.11
N GLU A 53 -7.97 -0.57 6.27
CA GLU A 53 -8.85 -1.21 7.27
C GLU A 53 -9.19 -0.29 8.45
N ILE A 54 -9.75 0.88 8.15
CA ILE A 54 -10.25 1.85 9.15
C ILE A 54 -11.75 2.06 8.97
N ALA A 55 -12.52 0.96 9.02
CA ALA A 55 -13.96 0.97 8.77
C ALA A 55 -14.74 1.81 9.81
N GLU A 56 -14.14 2.07 10.97
CA GLU A 56 -14.63 2.99 12.00
C GLU A 56 -14.60 4.46 11.57
N ASP A 57 -13.73 4.83 10.61
CA ASP A 57 -13.61 6.18 10.05
C ASP A 57 -13.79 6.12 8.52
N ARG A 58 -15.05 5.96 8.11
CA ARG A 58 -15.42 5.70 6.71
C ARG A 58 -15.08 6.84 5.76
N ASP A 59 -15.15 8.09 6.23
CA ASP A 59 -14.86 9.26 5.40
C ASP A 59 -13.35 9.33 5.11
N ARG A 60 -12.52 9.10 6.13
CA ARG A 60 -11.08 8.97 5.94
C ARG A 60 -10.72 7.74 5.11
N GLN A 61 -11.34 6.58 5.36
CA GLN A 61 -11.13 5.37 4.57
C GLN A 61 -11.35 5.63 3.08
N LYS A 62 -12.45 6.31 2.73
CA LYS A 62 -12.76 6.67 1.36
C LYS A 62 -11.75 7.65 0.76
N ALA A 63 -11.31 8.64 1.54
CA ALA A 63 -10.28 9.60 1.11
C ALA A 63 -8.93 8.90 0.85
N ASP A 64 -8.48 8.06 1.78
CA ASP A 64 -7.25 7.27 1.67
C ASP A 64 -7.29 6.33 0.44
N ILE A 65 -8.43 5.65 0.20
CA ILE A 65 -8.62 4.81 -1.00
C ILE A 65 -8.57 5.65 -2.27
N GLY A 66 -9.19 6.84 -2.29
CA GLY A 66 -9.14 7.73 -3.46
C GLY A 66 -7.71 8.16 -3.80
N ALA A 67 -6.92 8.54 -2.79
CA ALA A 67 -5.50 8.87 -2.97
C ALA A 67 -4.69 7.65 -3.45
N ALA A 68 -4.97 6.47 -2.91
CA ALA A 68 -4.33 5.23 -3.32
C ALA A 68 -4.60 4.88 -4.79
N VAL A 69 -5.83 5.10 -5.30
CA VAL A 69 -6.14 4.93 -6.73
C VAL A 69 -5.25 5.84 -7.58
N SER A 70 -5.20 7.14 -7.27
CA SER A 70 -4.39 8.10 -8.03
C SER A 70 -2.89 7.75 -7.99
N LEU A 71 -2.39 7.29 -6.85
CA LEU A 71 -1.01 6.82 -6.72
C LEU A 71 -0.74 5.61 -7.61
N LEU A 72 -1.58 4.56 -7.53
CA LEU A 72 -1.39 3.33 -8.29
C LEU A 72 -1.49 3.57 -9.81
N GLU A 73 -2.39 4.44 -10.26
CA GLU A 73 -2.47 4.86 -11.66
C GLU A 73 -1.18 5.56 -12.10
N SER A 74 -0.69 6.54 -11.32
CA SER A 74 0.57 7.22 -11.61
C SER A 74 1.78 6.28 -11.66
N LEU A 75 1.85 5.31 -10.75
CA LEU A 75 2.97 4.36 -10.71
C LEU A 75 2.88 3.34 -11.84
N ARG A 76 1.67 2.88 -12.21
CA ARG A 76 1.46 2.01 -13.37
C ARG A 76 1.94 2.72 -14.64
N ASP A 77 1.50 3.96 -14.86
CA ASP A 77 1.89 4.74 -16.04
C ASP A 77 3.42 5.00 -16.09
N GLN A 78 4.08 5.08 -14.93
CA GLN A 78 5.54 5.19 -14.84
C GLN A 78 6.28 3.88 -15.19
N ILE A 79 5.71 2.72 -14.86
CA ILE A 79 6.34 1.41 -15.09
C ILE A 79 6.21 1.00 -16.57
N GLY A 80 5.07 1.28 -17.21
CA GLY A 80 4.78 0.96 -18.61
C GLY A 80 3.73 -0.12 -18.74
#